data_AF-W7Q4S1-F1
#
_entry.id   AF-W7Q4S1-F1
#
_cell.length_a   1.000
_cell.length_b   1.000
_cell.length_c   1.000
_cell.angle_alpha   90.00
_cell.angle_beta   90.00
_cell.angle_gamma   90.00
#
_symmetry.space_group_name_H-M   'P 1'
#
loop_
_entity.id
_entity.type
_entity.pdbx_description
1 polymer ?
#
loop_
_entity_poly.entity_id
_entity_poly.type
_entity_poly.pdbx_seq_one_letter_code
_entity_poly.pdbx_strand_id
1 'polypeptide(L)'
;MHLKSIRQYVVLLAGPCLLAVVAALVVYSLFSSSRTQVIVETHTRGLLEGAIDERLAVLADAEAGRIQRELEHALTLATQLATANGLMGQRDDSGRMAMSMSRRELSNLVRQTVVENPSLLDAFIGWEPDAFGRDALYGGLGEAEGYDGSGRFMPWWYRTDSGAVEVLPLGDTMESDTLLASGVREGEYYLCPRETLAPCIIDPAPMTMAGRP
;
A
#
# COMPACT_ATOMS: atom_id res chain seq x y z
N MET A 1 12.67 10.55 91.94
CA MET A 1 13.09 9.14 92.19
C MET A 1 14.60 9.06 91.96
N HIS A 2 15.39 8.83 93.01
CA HIS A 2 16.86 8.82 92.92
C HIS A 2 17.38 7.53 92.28
N LEU A 3 18.11 7.66 91.16
CA LEU A 3 18.75 6.56 90.43
C LEU A 3 20.02 6.10 91.18
N LYS A 4 20.12 4.79 91.50
CA LYS A 4 21.15 4.21 92.38
C LYS A 4 22.42 3.70 91.67
N SER A 5 22.63 3.96 90.37
CA SER A 5 23.83 3.46 89.66
C SER A 5 24.20 4.33 88.44
N ILE A 6 25.49 4.67 88.30
CA ILE A 6 26.05 5.38 87.12
C ILE A 6 25.74 4.63 85.82
N ARG A 7 25.73 3.29 85.86
CA ARG A 7 25.37 2.44 84.72
C ARG A 7 23.93 2.64 84.26
N GLN A 8 22.98 2.85 85.18
CA GLN A 8 21.58 3.11 84.84
C GLN A 8 21.40 4.51 84.24
N TYR A 9 22.20 5.49 84.67
CA TYR A 9 22.17 6.86 84.14
C TYR A 9 22.69 6.94 82.71
N VAL A 10 23.80 6.26 82.40
CA VAL A 10 24.37 6.19 81.04
C VAL A 10 23.40 5.47 80.09
N VAL A 11 22.77 4.38 80.52
CA VAL A 11 21.76 3.67 79.71
C VAL A 11 20.52 4.53 79.48
N LEU A 12 20.08 5.31 80.46
CA LEU A 12 18.94 6.24 80.33
C LEU A 12 19.19 7.39 79.34
N LEU A 13 20.45 7.78 79.12
CA LEU A 13 20.83 8.87 78.22
C LEU A 13 21.25 8.38 76.83
N ALA A 14 22.01 7.28 76.75
CA ALA A 14 22.53 6.75 75.50
C ALA A 14 21.50 5.91 74.72
N GLY A 15 20.63 5.17 75.42
CA GLY A 15 19.58 4.36 74.81
C GLY A 15 18.62 5.17 73.92
N PRO A 16 18.05 6.29 74.40
CA PRO A 16 17.18 7.14 73.59
C PRO A 16 17.88 7.77 72.39
N CYS A 17 19.14 8.19 72.54
CA CYS A 17 19.91 8.74 71.42
C CYS A 17 20.11 7.71 70.30
N LEU A 18 20.44 6.47 70.66
CA LEU A 18 20.65 5.39 69.70
C LEU A 18 19.33 5.00 69.00
N LEU A 19 18.23 4.95 69.76
CA LEU A 19 16.88 4.72 69.21
C LEU A 19 16.45 5.86 68.26
N ALA A 20 16.74 7.11 68.60
CA ALA A 20 16.43 8.27 67.76
C ALA A 20 17.19 8.23 66.42
N VAL A 21 18.48 7.85 66.44
CA VAL A 21 19.28 7.69 65.21
C VAL A 21 18.71 6.58 64.32
N VAL A 22 18.39 5.43 64.90
CA VAL A 22 17.80 4.31 64.14
C VAL A 22 16.44 4.72 63.54
N ALA A 23 15.57 5.36 64.33
CA ALA A 23 14.29 5.84 63.84
C ALA A 23 14.45 6.86 62.71
N ALA A 24 15.40 7.80 62.83
CA ALA A 24 15.70 8.77 61.79
C ALA A 24 16.21 8.11 60.50
N LEU A 25 17.09 7.11 60.61
CA LEU A 25 17.58 6.34 59.46
C LEU A 25 16.46 5.56 58.77
N VAL A 26 15.55 4.94 59.54
CA VAL A 26 14.40 4.22 58.97
C VAL A 26 13.46 5.17 58.25
N VAL A 27 13.12 6.33 58.84
CA VAL A 27 12.28 7.33 58.19
C VAL A 27 12.93 7.87 56.92
N TYR A 28 14.23 8.18 56.96
CA TYR A 28 14.98 8.60 55.77
C TYR A 28 14.99 7.51 54.71
N SER A 29 15.21 6.24 55.08
CA SER A 29 15.20 5.12 54.16
C SER A 29 13.83 4.95 53.51
N LEU A 30 12.74 5.03 54.27
CA LEU A 30 11.37 4.90 53.73
C LEU A 30 11.03 6.05 52.77
N PHE A 31 11.44 7.27 53.11
CA PHE A 31 11.23 8.46 52.28
C PHE A 31 12.11 8.47 51.03
N SER A 32 13.36 8.01 51.14
CA SER A 32 14.27 7.85 50.02
C SER A 32 13.80 6.74 49.09
N SER A 33 13.37 5.59 49.62
CA SER A 33 12.88 4.47 48.82
C SER A 33 11.61 4.82 48.05
N SER A 34 10.65 5.53 48.65
CA SER A 34 9.43 5.94 47.94
C SER A 34 9.72 6.93 46.81
N ARG A 35 10.63 7.90 47.02
CA ARG A 35 11.08 8.82 45.97
C ARG A 35 11.81 8.11 44.83
N THR A 36 12.70 7.18 45.16
CA THR A 36 13.43 6.41 44.15
C THR A 36 12.48 5.54 43.32
N GLN A 37 11.47 4.93 43.93
CA GLN A 37 10.46 4.15 43.19
C GLN A 37 9.70 5.00 42.17
N VAL A 38 9.24 6.19 42.54
CA VAL A 38 8.51 7.10 41.64
C VAL A 38 9.40 7.57 40.48
N ILE A 39 10.68 7.88 40.74
CA ILE A 39 11.63 8.29 39.71
C ILE A 39 11.90 7.13 38.74
N VAL A 40 12.18 5.93 39.25
CA VAL A 40 12.43 4.74 38.43
C VAL A 40 11.20 4.40 37.58
N GLU A 41 10.00 4.42 38.16
CA GLU A 41 8.75 4.17 37.43
C GLU A 41 8.55 5.17 36.28
N THR A 42 8.74 6.46 36.55
CA THR A 42 8.55 7.52 35.54
C THR A 42 9.57 7.43 34.40
N HIS A 43 10.86 7.23 34.73
CA HIS A 43 11.90 7.06 33.73
C HIS A 43 11.74 5.77 32.93
N THR A 44 11.38 4.66 33.59
CA THR A 44 11.17 3.37 32.91
C THR A 44 9.96 3.45 31.99
N ARG A 45 8.89 4.12 32.41
CA ARG A 45 7.71 4.35 31.58
C ARG A 45 8.04 5.15 30.32
N GLY A 46 8.75 6.28 30.45
CA GLY A 46 9.13 7.08 29.29
C GLY A 46 10.06 6.34 28.33
N LEU A 47 11.02 5.56 28.85
CA LEU A 47 11.89 4.71 28.02
C LEU A 47 11.11 3.59 27.33
N LEU A 48 10.14 2.98 28.02
CA LEU A 48 9.31 1.92 27.46
C LEU A 48 8.36 2.45 26.39
N GLU A 49 7.71 3.59 26.63
CA GLU A 49 6.86 4.28 25.64
C GLU A 49 7.66 4.62 24.38
N GLY A 50 8.84 5.23 24.53
CA GLY A 50 9.72 5.52 23.38
C GLY A 50 10.19 4.28 22.62
N ALA A 51 10.55 3.21 23.34
CA ALA A 51 10.94 1.94 22.71
C ALA A 51 9.77 1.25 22.00
N ILE A 52 8.54 1.40 22.52
CA ILE A 52 7.32 0.90 21.86
C ILE A 52 7.05 1.70 20.60
N ASP A 53 7.11 3.03 20.65
CA ASP A 53 6.88 3.90 19.49
C ASP A 53 7.88 3.63 18.36
N GLU A 54 9.17 3.52 18.69
CA GLU A 54 10.21 3.16 17.73
C GLU A 54 9.93 1.79 17.09
N ARG A 55 9.55 0.80 17.91
CA ARG A 55 9.22 -0.53 17.42
C ARG A 55 7.97 -0.55 16.54
N LEU A 56 6.94 0.22 16.90
CA LEU A 56 5.73 0.35 16.10
C LEU A 56 6.03 1.04 14.76
N ALA A 57 6.87 2.08 14.75
CA ALA A 57 7.30 2.74 13.53
C ALA A 57 8.04 1.78 12.59
N VAL A 58 8.99 0.99 13.11
CA VAL A 58 9.71 -0.01 12.31
C VAL A 58 8.77 -1.07 11.73
N LEU A 59 7.76 -1.50 12.49
CA LEU A 59 6.76 -2.46 11.99
C LEU A 59 5.85 -1.83 10.93
N ALA A 60 5.43 -0.58 11.11
CA ALA A 60 4.63 0.16 10.13
C ALA A 60 5.41 0.35 8.83
N ASP A 61 6.69 0.72 8.89
CA ASP A 61 7.56 0.87 7.73
C ASP A 61 7.77 -0.47 7.00
N ALA A 62 7.94 -1.55 7.75
CA ALA A 62 8.07 -2.89 7.16
C ALA A 62 6.81 -3.29 6.37
N GLU A 63 5.62 -2.99 6.92
CA GLU A 63 4.35 -3.29 6.29
C GLU A 63 4.04 -2.36 5.11
N ALA A 64 4.33 -1.06 5.25
CA ALA A 64 4.25 -0.09 4.16
C ALA A 64 5.16 -0.51 2.99
N GLY A 65 6.39 -0.93 3.29
CA GLY A 65 7.31 -1.46 2.29
C GLY A 65 6.80 -2.74 1.64
N ARG A 66 6.03 -3.58 2.34
CA ARG A 66 5.38 -4.77 1.75
C ARG A 66 4.32 -4.37 0.74
N ILE A 67 3.45 -3.44 1.09
CA ILE A 67 2.40 -2.93 0.18
C ILE A 67 3.04 -2.24 -1.03
N GLN A 68 4.05 -1.39 -0.80
CA GLN A 68 4.76 -0.68 -1.85
C GLN A 68 5.35 -1.63 -2.89
N ARG A 69 6.00 -2.73 -2.47
CA ARG A 69 6.57 -3.72 -3.41
C ARG A 69 5.52 -4.38 -4.29
N GLU A 70 4.35 -4.70 -3.75
CA GLU A 70 3.25 -5.29 -4.53
C GLU A 70 2.74 -4.31 -5.59
N LEU A 71 2.56 -3.03 -5.22
CA LEU A 71 2.14 -1.97 -6.15
C LEU A 71 3.22 -1.67 -7.20
N GLU A 72 4.49 -1.61 -6.80
CA GLU A 72 5.62 -1.40 -7.71
C GLU A 72 5.75 -2.53 -8.74
N HIS A 73 5.46 -3.78 -8.34
CA HIS A 73 5.46 -4.91 -9.25
C HIS A 73 4.41 -4.73 -10.36
N ALA A 74 3.16 -4.41 -9.99
CA ALA A 74 2.09 -4.14 -10.95
C ALA A 74 2.41 -2.94 -11.84
N LEU A 75 2.92 -1.84 -11.27
CA LEU A 75 3.30 -0.63 -12.01
C LEU A 75 4.44 -0.89 -13.00
N THR A 76 5.40 -1.74 -12.65
CA THR A 76 6.49 -2.15 -13.54
C THR A 76 5.95 -2.89 -14.76
N LEU A 77 5.04 -3.84 -14.56
CA LEU A 77 4.40 -4.58 -15.66
C LEU A 77 3.57 -3.67 -16.57
N ALA A 78 2.78 -2.76 -15.97
CA ALA A 78 2.01 -1.76 -16.72
C ALA A 78 2.94 -0.84 -17.54
N THR A 79 4.06 -0.40 -16.97
CA THR A 79 5.04 0.45 -17.67
C THR A 79 5.71 -0.28 -18.83
N GLN A 80 6.01 -1.58 -18.68
CA GLN A 80 6.56 -2.40 -19.76
C GLN A 80 5.55 -2.57 -20.91
N LEU A 81 4.29 -2.86 -20.60
CA LEU A 81 3.22 -2.91 -21.59
C LEU A 81 3.05 -1.56 -22.29
N ALA A 82 3.00 -0.46 -21.54
CA ALA A 82 2.89 0.89 -22.09
C ALA A 82 4.07 1.24 -23.02
N THR A 83 5.29 0.85 -22.63
CA THR A 83 6.49 1.05 -23.47
C THR A 83 6.38 0.28 -24.79
N ALA A 84 6.00 -1.01 -24.74
CA ALA A 84 5.82 -1.82 -25.94
C ALA A 84 4.70 -1.29 -26.85
N ASN A 85 3.58 -0.84 -26.27
CA ASN A 85 2.48 -0.22 -27.02
C ASN A 85 2.92 1.11 -27.65
N GLY A 86 3.63 1.95 -26.92
CA GLY A 86 4.13 3.24 -27.41
C GLY A 86 5.06 3.10 -28.62
N LEU A 87 5.86 2.03 -28.69
CA LEU A 87 6.71 1.74 -29.85
C LEU A 87 5.91 1.49 -31.14
N MET A 88 4.65 1.06 -31.06
CA MET A 88 3.78 0.90 -32.23
C MET A 88 3.47 2.24 -32.92
N GLY A 89 3.54 3.36 -32.19
CA GLY A 89 3.32 4.70 -32.73
C GLY A 89 4.62 5.44 -33.09
N GLN A 90 5.78 4.90 -32.78
CA GLN A 90 7.07 5.55 -32.96
C GLN A 90 7.74 5.18 -34.29
N ARG A 91 8.63 6.07 -34.76
CA ARG A 91 9.49 5.83 -35.91
C ARG A 91 10.95 5.79 -35.48
N ASP A 92 11.74 4.94 -36.13
CA ASP A 92 13.19 4.89 -35.97
C ASP A 92 13.87 6.07 -36.68
N ASP A 93 15.18 6.23 -36.50
CA ASP A 93 15.99 7.30 -37.12
C ASP A 93 15.94 7.28 -38.66
N SER A 94 15.55 6.15 -39.26
CA SER A 94 15.37 5.99 -40.70
C SER A 94 13.94 6.29 -41.18
N GLY A 95 13.06 6.73 -40.27
CA GLY A 95 11.66 7.06 -40.55
C GLY A 95 10.74 5.84 -40.71
N ARG A 96 11.22 4.63 -40.43
CA ARG A 96 10.41 3.40 -40.45
C ARG A 96 9.71 3.21 -39.10
N MET A 97 8.65 2.41 -39.05
CA MET A 97 8.03 2.05 -37.77
C MET A 97 9.07 1.40 -36.87
N ALA A 98 9.23 1.91 -35.64
CA ALA A 98 10.20 1.41 -34.67
C ALA A 98 9.92 -0.06 -34.31
N MET A 99 8.63 -0.40 -34.23
CA MET A 99 8.15 -1.76 -34.08
C MET A 99 6.77 -1.88 -34.72
N SER A 100 6.41 -3.07 -35.19
CA SER A 100 5.10 -3.35 -35.78
C SER A 100 4.62 -4.70 -35.31
N MET A 101 3.46 -4.73 -34.65
CA MET A 101 2.72 -5.92 -34.27
C MET A 101 1.28 -5.79 -34.76
N SER A 102 0.62 -6.91 -35.03
CA SER A 102 -0.82 -6.93 -35.28
C SER A 102 -1.62 -6.72 -33.98
N ARG A 103 -2.88 -6.27 -34.10
CA ARG A 103 -3.82 -6.21 -32.97
C ARG A 103 -3.91 -7.51 -32.18
N ARG A 104 -3.89 -8.65 -32.87
CA ARG A 104 -3.90 -9.97 -32.23
C ARG A 104 -2.62 -10.25 -31.45
N GLU A 105 -1.44 -9.92 -32.00
CA GLU A 105 -0.17 -10.13 -31.31
C GLU A 105 -0.04 -9.22 -30.08
N LEU A 106 -0.47 -7.97 -30.19
CA LEU A 106 -0.44 -7.02 -29.08
C LEU A 106 -1.46 -7.38 -27.98
N SER A 107 -2.66 -7.82 -28.37
CA SER A 107 -3.65 -8.37 -27.42
C SER A 107 -3.13 -9.62 -26.73
N ASN A 108 -2.46 -10.52 -27.46
CA ASN A 108 -1.83 -11.71 -26.88
C ASN A 108 -0.69 -11.38 -25.91
N LEU A 109 0.06 -10.30 -26.15
CA LEU A 109 1.07 -9.82 -25.20
C LEU A 109 0.41 -9.45 -23.87
N VAL A 110 -0.68 -8.69 -23.90
CA VAL A 110 -1.46 -8.32 -22.70
C VAL A 110 -1.99 -9.57 -22.00
N ARG A 111 -2.60 -10.51 -22.74
CA ARG A 111 -3.04 -11.80 -22.21
C ARG A 111 -1.91 -12.53 -21.49
N GLN A 112 -0.75 -12.61 -22.13
CA GLN A 112 0.38 -13.36 -21.58
C GLN A 112 0.92 -12.72 -20.31
N THR A 113 0.91 -11.38 -20.20
CA THR A 113 1.23 -10.68 -18.96
C THR A 113 0.32 -11.12 -17.81
N VAL A 114 -0.99 -11.24 -18.03
CA VAL A 114 -1.92 -11.74 -17.00
C VAL A 114 -1.68 -13.22 -16.68
N VAL A 115 -1.41 -14.05 -17.69
CA VAL A 115 -1.13 -15.48 -17.50
C VAL A 115 0.14 -15.71 -16.66
N GLU A 116 1.21 -14.94 -16.94
CA GLU A 116 2.52 -15.11 -16.29
C GLU A 116 2.61 -14.46 -14.91
N ASN A 117 1.69 -13.55 -14.57
CA ASN A 117 1.67 -12.85 -13.30
C ASN A 117 0.36 -13.15 -12.53
N PRO A 118 0.31 -14.24 -11.74
CA PRO A 118 -0.90 -14.65 -11.03
C PRO A 118 -1.44 -13.65 -10.00
N SER A 119 -0.61 -12.70 -9.56
CA SER A 119 -1.00 -11.60 -8.67
C SER A 119 -1.86 -10.55 -9.37
N LEU A 120 -1.83 -10.47 -10.71
CA LEU A 120 -2.71 -9.60 -11.47
C LEU A 120 -4.09 -10.23 -11.63
N LEU A 121 -5.11 -9.41 -11.33
CA LEU A 121 -6.50 -9.72 -11.66
C LEU A 121 -6.71 -9.61 -13.18
N ASP A 122 -6.19 -8.55 -13.78
CA ASP A 122 -6.36 -8.25 -15.20
C ASP A 122 -5.22 -7.37 -15.76
N ALA A 123 -5.27 -7.16 -17.07
CA ALA A 123 -4.55 -6.12 -17.78
C ALA A 123 -5.33 -5.71 -19.03
N PHE A 124 -5.23 -4.44 -19.42
CA PHE A 124 -5.90 -3.90 -20.59
C PHE A 124 -5.00 -2.95 -21.36
N ILE A 125 -5.39 -2.67 -22.60
CA ILE A 125 -4.88 -1.56 -23.38
C ILE A 125 -6.07 -0.86 -24.01
N GLY A 126 -6.11 0.47 -23.94
CA GLY A 126 -7.14 1.29 -24.57
C GLY A 126 -6.49 2.26 -25.55
N TRP A 127 -6.69 2.04 -26.85
CA TRP A 127 -6.22 2.97 -27.87
C TRP A 127 -7.29 4.02 -28.18
N GLU A 128 -6.87 5.23 -28.50
CA GLU A 128 -7.75 6.26 -29.07
C GLU A 128 -8.37 5.78 -30.40
N PRO A 129 -9.55 6.29 -30.80
CA PRO A 129 -10.19 5.88 -32.05
C PRO A 129 -9.26 6.05 -33.25
N ASP A 130 -9.19 5.02 -34.10
CA ASP A 130 -8.32 4.91 -35.28
C ASP A 130 -6.80 5.11 -35.00
N ALA A 131 -6.36 5.07 -33.74
CA ALA A 131 -4.95 5.30 -33.39
C ALA A 131 -4.05 4.08 -33.64
N PHE A 132 -4.63 2.88 -33.78
CA PHE A 132 -3.90 1.66 -34.12
C PHE A 132 -4.43 0.99 -35.38
N GLY A 133 -4.33 1.71 -36.50
CA GLY A 133 -4.92 1.31 -37.77
C GLY A 133 -6.38 1.69 -37.87
N ARG A 134 -7.11 1.16 -38.86
CA ARG A 134 -8.49 1.55 -39.15
C ARG A 134 -9.48 0.68 -38.38
N ASP A 135 -10.24 1.28 -37.47
CA ASP A 135 -11.20 0.58 -36.61
C ASP A 135 -12.33 -0.05 -37.42
N ALA A 136 -12.76 0.62 -38.49
CA ALA A 136 -13.82 0.12 -39.39
C ALA A 136 -13.55 -1.28 -39.99
N LEU A 137 -12.29 -1.74 -40.04
CA LEU A 137 -11.95 -3.10 -40.51
C LEU A 137 -12.30 -4.19 -39.48
N TYR A 138 -12.53 -3.80 -38.23
CA TYR A 138 -12.81 -4.66 -37.09
C TYR A 138 -14.24 -4.44 -36.54
N GLY A 139 -15.05 -3.65 -37.24
CA GLY A 139 -16.45 -3.43 -36.88
C GLY A 139 -17.27 -4.72 -36.96
N GLY A 140 -18.20 -4.89 -36.02
CA GLY A 140 -19.06 -6.07 -35.91
C GLY A 140 -18.40 -7.30 -35.28
N LEU A 141 -17.13 -7.23 -34.87
CA LEU A 141 -16.53 -8.24 -34.00
C LEU A 141 -17.14 -8.18 -32.60
N GLY A 142 -17.28 -9.34 -31.97
CA GLY A 142 -17.95 -9.47 -30.67
C GLY A 142 -17.01 -9.43 -29.47
N GLU A 143 -17.63 -9.52 -28.29
CA GLU A 143 -16.94 -9.46 -27.00
C GLU A 143 -15.94 -10.61 -26.81
N ALA A 144 -16.25 -11.79 -27.34
CA ALA A 144 -15.38 -12.97 -27.28
C ALA A 144 -14.03 -12.77 -27.99
N GLU A 145 -13.97 -11.79 -28.91
CA GLU A 145 -12.76 -11.36 -29.60
C GLU A 145 -12.12 -10.11 -28.97
N GLY A 146 -12.70 -9.58 -27.89
CA GLY A 146 -12.26 -8.36 -27.20
C GLY A 146 -12.72 -7.06 -27.87
N TYR A 147 -13.85 -7.09 -28.60
CA TYR A 147 -14.43 -5.94 -29.28
C TYR A 147 -15.87 -5.68 -28.84
N ASP A 148 -16.29 -4.42 -28.87
CA ASP A 148 -17.66 -3.98 -28.54
C ASP A 148 -18.53 -3.76 -29.79
N GLY A 149 -18.05 -4.23 -30.96
CA GLY A 149 -18.68 -4.00 -32.26
C GLY A 149 -18.28 -2.70 -32.96
N SER A 150 -17.70 -1.71 -32.27
CA SER A 150 -17.23 -0.46 -32.89
C SER A 150 -15.97 -0.67 -33.75
N GLY A 151 -15.19 -1.70 -33.42
CA GLY A 151 -13.89 -1.98 -34.01
C GLY A 151 -12.73 -1.22 -33.35
N ARG A 152 -12.98 -0.37 -32.34
CA ARG A 152 -11.94 0.27 -31.53
C ARG A 152 -11.11 -0.79 -30.81
N PHE A 153 -9.79 -0.61 -30.81
CA PHE A 153 -8.88 -1.56 -30.18
C PHE A 153 -8.72 -1.28 -28.68
N MET A 154 -9.48 -2.00 -27.87
CA MET A 154 -9.48 -1.84 -26.42
C MET A 154 -9.65 -3.17 -25.64
N PRO A 155 -8.81 -4.19 -25.89
CA PRO A 155 -8.94 -5.48 -25.22
C PRO A 155 -8.58 -5.39 -23.73
N TRP A 156 -9.37 -6.08 -22.93
CA TRP A 156 -9.22 -6.26 -21.50
C TRP A 156 -9.20 -7.76 -21.18
N TRP A 157 -8.05 -8.23 -20.73
CA TRP A 157 -7.84 -9.61 -20.33
C TRP A 157 -7.93 -9.73 -18.82
N TYR A 158 -8.82 -10.58 -18.31
CA TYR A 158 -9.07 -10.72 -16.88
C TYR A 158 -9.11 -12.19 -16.48
N ARG A 159 -8.81 -12.45 -15.20
CA ARG A 159 -8.89 -13.76 -14.59
C ARG A 159 -10.29 -13.99 -14.02
N THR A 160 -10.94 -15.06 -14.45
CA THR A 160 -12.23 -15.49 -13.90
C THR A 160 -12.06 -16.21 -12.56
N ASP A 161 -13.17 -16.42 -11.85
CA ASP A 161 -13.22 -17.20 -10.60
C ASP A 161 -12.65 -18.63 -10.77
N SER A 162 -12.72 -19.18 -11.98
CA SER A 162 -12.16 -20.50 -12.31
C SER A 162 -10.64 -20.51 -12.49
N GLY A 163 -10.00 -19.33 -12.51
CA GLY A 163 -8.59 -19.13 -12.84
C GLY A 163 -8.30 -19.02 -14.34
N ALA A 164 -9.29 -19.25 -15.21
CA ALA A 164 -9.16 -19.04 -16.65
C ALA A 164 -8.98 -17.55 -16.99
N VAL A 165 -8.24 -17.26 -18.06
CA VAL A 165 -8.02 -15.89 -18.55
C VAL A 165 -8.85 -15.68 -19.81
N GLU A 166 -9.79 -14.74 -19.73
CA GLU A 166 -10.77 -14.40 -20.76
C GLU A 166 -10.62 -12.95 -21.20
N VAL A 167 -11.25 -12.58 -22.33
CA VAL A 167 -11.18 -11.23 -22.89
C VAL A 167 -12.57 -10.61 -23.01
N LEU A 168 -12.64 -9.33 -22.71
CA LEU A 168 -13.75 -8.43 -23.03
C LEU A 168 -13.19 -7.13 -23.61
N PRO A 169 -13.98 -6.30 -24.31
CA PRO A 169 -13.61 -4.92 -24.57
C PRO A 169 -13.74 -4.08 -23.29
N LEU A 170 -12.95 -3.00 -23.17
CA LEU A 170 -13.18 -1.98 -22.12
C LEU A 170 -14.55 -1.30 -22.24
N GLY A 171 -15.13 -1.30 -23.44
CA GLY A 171 -16.50 -0.85 -23.69
C GLY A 171 -16.66 0.67 -23.70
N ASP A 172 -17.91 1.10 -23.58
CA ASP A 172 -18.33 2.51 -23.68
C ASP A 172 -18.09 3.32 -22.40
N THR A 173 -17.91 2.65 -21.26
CA THR A 173 -17.67 3.30 -19.96
C THR A 173 -16.23 3.77 -19.78
N MET A 174 -15.29 3.35 -20.64
CA MET A 174 -13.88 3.74 -20.59
C MET A 174 -13.67 5.26 -20.56
N GLU A 175 -14.54 6.03 -21.21
CA GLU A 175 -14.47 7.50 -21.26
C GLU A 175 -15.53 8.19 -20.38
N SER A 176 -16.22 7.43 -19.51
CA SER A 176 -17.28 7.94 -18.64
C SER A 176 -16.71 8.76 -17.49
N ASP A 177 -17.07 10.04 -17.46
CA ASP A 177 -16.81 10.94 -16.32
C ASP A 177 -17.80 10.76 -15.15
N THR A 178 -18.69 9.75 -15.22
CA THR A 178 -19.70 9.50 -14.20
C THR A 178 -19.06 9.09 -12.88
N LEU A 179 -19.39 9.76 -11.79
CA LEU A 179 -18.88 9.42 -10.46
C LEU A 179 -19.62 8.20 -9.89
N LEU A 180 -18.84 7.22 -9.44
CA LEU A 180 -19.32 6.09 -8.65
C LEU A 180 -19.63 6.54 -7.21
N ALA A 181 -20.29 5.66 -6.44
CA ALA A 181 -20.56 5.92 -5.02
C ALA A 181 -19.27 6.12 -4.19
N SER A 182 -18.13 5.61 -4.65
CA SER A 182 -16.80 5.84 -4.07
C SER A 182 -16.25 7.25 -4.31
N GLY A 183 -16.84 8.02 -5.24
CA GLY A 183 -16.32 9.33 -5.67
C GLY A 183 -15.28 9.25 -6.79
N VAL A 184 -14.95 8.05 -7.28
CA VAL A 184 -14.05 7.81 -8.42
C VAL A 184 -14.87 7.83 -9.72
N ARG A 185 -14.32 8.36 -10.83
CA ARG A 185 -14.98 8.29 -12.15
C ARG A 185 -14.99 6.84 -12.65
N GLU A 186 -16.06 6.43 -13.30
CA GLU A 186 -16.19 5.09 -13.89
C GLU A 186 -15.05 4.77 -14.86
N GLY A 187 -14.64 5.73 -15.69
CA GLY A 187 -13.50 5.63 -16.59
C GLY A 187 -12.14 6.02 -16.01
N GLU A 188 -12.00 6.25 -14.68
CA GLU A 188 -10.77 6.85 -14.09
C GLU A 188 -9.49 6.09 -14.49
N TYR A 189 -9.57 4.77 -14.64
CA TYR A 189 -8.48 3.89 -15.05
C TYR A 189 -7.89 4.25 -16.44
N TYR A 190 -8.69 4.87 -17.31
CA TYR A 190 -8.28 5.37 -18.62
C TYR A 190 -8.10 6.90 -18.64
N LEU A 191 -9.02 7.62 -17.99
CA LEU A 191 -9.06 9.07 -17.99
C LEU A 191 -7.82 9.67 -17.32
N CYS A 192 -7.40 9.15 -16.17
CA CYS A 192 -6.27 9.69 -15.42
C CYS A 192 -4.95 9.69 -16.23
N PRO A 193 -4.48 8.57 -16.80
CA PRO A 193 -3.26 8.59 -17.61
C PRO A 193 -3.42 9.36 -18.92
N ARG A 194 -4.62 9.40 -19.51
CA ARG A 194 -4.91 10.20 -20.72
C ARG A 194 -4.77 11.70 -20.45
N GLU A 195 -5.28 12.17 -19.32
CA GLU A 195 -5.32 13.60 -18.96
C GLU A 195 -3.99 14.09 -18.39
N THR A 196 -3.35 13.27 -17.54
CA THR A 196 -2.11 13.66 -16.85
C THR A 196 -0.85 13.34 -17.63
N LEU A 197 -0.94 12.45 -18.64
CA LEU A 197 0.20 11.89 -19.37
C LEU A 197 1.22 11.21 -18.45
N ALA A 198 0.77 10.71 -17.30
CA ALA A 198 1.58 10.05 -16.30
C ALA A 198 0.88 8.78 -15.79
N PRO A 199 1.63 7.82 -15.19
CA PRO A 199 1.01 6.67 -14.54
C PRO A 199 0.13 7.10 -13.37
N CYS A 200 -1.00 6.41 -13.19
CA CYS A 200 -1.94 6.65 -12.11
C CYS A 200 -2.17 5.41 -11.25
N ILE A 201 -2.31 5.61 -9.95
CA ILE A 201 -2.86 4.63 -9.01
C ILE A 201 -4.19 5.20 -8.54
N ILE A 202 -5.28 4.51 -8.86
CA ILE A 202 -6.64 4.96 -8.55
C ILE A 202 -7.10 4.40 -7.20
N ASP A 203 -7.96 5.14 -6.51
CA ASP A 203 -8.58 4.64 -5.29
C ASP A 203 -9.49 3.43 -5.58
N PRO A 204 -9.65 2.50 -4.62
CA PRO A 204 -10.51 1.35 -4.80
C PRO A 204 -11.95 1.76 -5.14
N ALA A 205 -12.46 1.22 -6.24
CA ALA A 205 -13.83 1.42 -6.68
C ALA A 205 -14.43 0.09 -7.18
N PRO A 206 -15.74 -0.14 -6.98
CA PRO A 206 -16.39 -1.32 -7.54
C PRO A 206 -16.40 -1.21 -9.07
N MET A 207 -15.97 -2.28 -9.75
CA MET A 207 -16.04 -2.39 -11.21
C MET A 207 -16.85 -3.62 -11.59
N THR A 208 -17.67 -3.51 -12.63
CA THR A 208 -18.47 -4.63 -13.11
C THR A 208 -17.62 -5.47 -14.06
N MET A 209 -17.25 -6.68 -13.66
CA MET A 209 -16.51 -7.66 -14.46
C MET A 209 -17.50 -8.60 -15.15
N ALA A 210 -17.59 -8.57 -16.48
CA ALA A 210 -18.46 -9.50 -17.23
C ALA A 210 -19.94 -9.51 -16.73
N GLY A 211 -20.49 -8.35 -16.38
CA GLY A 211 -21.85 -8.22 -15.85
C GLY A 211 -22.03 -8.66 -14.38
N ARG A 212 -20.93 -8.89 -13.63
CA ARG A 212 -20.94 -9.18 -12.20
C ARG A 212 -20.20 -8.08 -11.41
N PRO A 213 -20.72 -7.65 -10.27
CA PRO A 213 -20.04 -6.69 -9.39
C PRO A 213 -18.84 -7.30 -8.67
#